data_AF-A0A9D8J2L4-F1
#
_entry.id   AF-A0A9D8J2L4-F1
#
_cell.length_a   1.000
_cell.length_b   1.000
_cell.length_c   1.000
_cell.angle_alpha   90.00
_cell.angle_beta   90.00
_cell.angle_gamma   90.00
#
_symmetry.space_group_name_H-M   'P 1'
#
loop_
_entity.id
_entity.type
_entity.pdbx_description
1 polymer ?
#
loop_
_entity_poly.entity_id
_entity_poly.type
_entity_poly.pdbx_seq_one_letter_code
_entity_poly.pdbx_strand_id
1 'polypeptide(L)' 'ITIPLFKNHRILSQVAGHGMNTVKFLPPLVVNDQDKDWILGALDQVIADCHKVPGAIWDLGKTLTGHALKAKAG' A
#
# COMPACT_ATOMS: atom_id res chain seq x y z
N ILE A 1 -3.91 -0.05 -1.67
CA ILE A 1 -3.07 1.19 -1.60
C ILE A 1 -2.05 1.13 -0.46
N THR A 2 -2.46 1.09 0.81
CA THR A 2 -1.53 1.19 1.96
C THR A 2 -0.49 0.06 2.06
N ILE A 3 -0.90 -1.20 1.89
CA ILE A 3 0.01 -2.35 1.96
C ILE A 3 1.11 -2.29 0.88
N PRO A 4 0.80 -2.10 -0.43
CA PRO A 4 1.82 -1.94 -1.47
C PRO A 4 2.77 -0.76 -1.24
N LEU A 5 2.26 0.40 -0.80
CA LEU A 5 3.09 1.56 -0.46
C LEU A 5 4.14 1.19 0.60
N PHE A 6 3.74 0.46 1.65
CA PHE A 6 4.66 0.05 2.69
C PHE A 6 5.65 -1.02 2.20
N LYS A 7 5.15 -2.11 1.60
CA LYS A 7 5.96 -3.27 1.24
C LYS A 7 6.95 -2.98 0.11
N ASN A 8 6.49 -2.27 -0.93
CA ASN A 8 7.25 -2.11 -2.17
C ASN A 8 7.99 -0.77 -2.20
N HIS A 9 7.42 0.26 -1.58
CA HIS A 9 7.96 1.62 -1.63
C HIS A 9 8.42 2.14 -0.28
N ARG A 10 8.35 1.35 0.81
CA ARG A 10 8.77 1.76 2.16
C ARG A 10 8.07 3.02 2.69
N ILE A 11 6.86 3.32 2.20
CA ILE A 11 6.07 4.47 2.63
C ILE A 11 4.97 4.00 3.59
N LEU A 12 5.00 4.52 4.81
CA LEU A 12 3.93 4.30 5.78
C LEU A 12 2.79 5.29 5.52
N SER A 13 1.59 4.77 5.31
CA SER A 13 0.36 5.56 5.12
C SER A 13 -0.77 4.99 5.96
N GLN A 14 -1.78 5.81 6.23
CA GLN A 14 -2.90 5.44 7.12
C GLN A 14 -4.25 5.77 6.48
N VAL A 15 -5.31 5.13 6.95
CA VAL A 15 -6.68 5.57 6.65
C VAL A 15 -7.02 6.82 7.46
N ALA A 16 -7.82 7.71 6.89
CA ALA A 16 -8.19 8.97 7.56
C ALA A 16 -9.07 8.77 8.80
N GLY A 17 -9.79 7.64 8.89
CA GLY A 17 -10.65 7.29 10.00
C GLY A 17 -11.33 5.93 9.79
N HIS A 18 -12.05 5.47 10.81
CA HIS A 18 -12.81 4.21 10.72
C HIS A 18 -13.87 4.30 9.61
N GLY A 19 -13.90 3.30 8.71
CA GLY A 19 -14.85 3.26 7.60
C GLY A 19 -14.61 4.27 6.47
N MET A 20 -13.51 5.05 6.53
CA MET A 20 -13.21 6.04 5.49
C MET A 20 -12.34 5.45 4.39
N ASN A 21 -12.80 5.55 3.14
CA ASN A 21 -12.03 5.17 1.95
C ASN A 21 -11.06 6.29 1.53
N THR A 22 -10.34 6.85 2.50
CA THR A 22 -9.42 7.96 2.30
C THR A 22 -8.07 7.59 2.88
N VAL A 23 -7.03 7.61 2.04
CA VAL A 23 -5.64 7.47 2.50
C VAL A 23 -5.12 8.86 2.88
N LYS A 24 -4.58 8.98 4.08
CA LYS A 24 -4.05 10.22 4.65
C LYS A 24 -2.52 10.17 4.67
N PHE A 25 -1.91 11.26 4.22
CA PHE A 25 -0.47 11.50 4.29
C PHE A 25 -0.18 12.57 5.34
N LEU A 26 0.70 12.25 6.29
CA LEU A 26 1.21 13.16 7.30
C LEU A 26 2.74 13.06 7.31
N PRO A 27 3.41 13.62 6.30
CA PRO A 27 4.87 13.63 6.31
C PRO A 27 5.39 14.50 7.46
N PRO A 28 6.60 14.23 7.96
CA PRO A 28 7.28 15.11 8.89
C PRO A 28 7.46 16.52 8.30
N LEU A 29 7.59 17.54 9.16
CA LEU A 29 7.80 18.93 8.71
C LEU A 29 9.15 19.16 8.00
N VAL A 30 10.06 18.20 8.08
CA VAL A 30 11.37 18.22 7.40
C VAL A 30 11.33 17.67 5.98
N VAL A 31 10.14 17.33 5.46
CA VAL A 31 9.96 16.80 4.10
C VAL A 31 10.50 17.79 3.05
N ASN A 32 11.26 17.27 2.10
CA ASN A 32 11.83 18.05 1.00
C ASN A 32 11.18 17.66 -0.35
N ASP A 33 11.66 18.24 -1.45
CA ASP A 33 11.08 17.98 -2.77
C ASP A 33 11.39 16.57 -3.29
N GLN A 34 12.54 15.99 -2.95
CA GLN A 34 12.89 14.62 -3.32
C GLN A 34 11.98 13.60 -2.63
N ASP A 35 11.64 13.85 -1.35
CA ASP A 35 10.67 13.03 -0.62
C ASP A 35 9.29 13.09 -1.27
N LYS A 36 8.85 14.29 -1.71
CA LYS A 36 7.56 14.47 -2.39
C LYS A 36 7.53 13.69 -3.70
N ASP A 37 8.58 13.81 -4.52
CA ASP A 37 8.66 13.11 -5.80
C ASP A 37 8.64 11.59 -5.61
N TRP A 38 9.37 11.09 -4.61
CA TRP A 38 9.35 9.67 -4.24
C TRP A 38 7.95 9.20 -3.80
N ILE A 39 7.28 9.97 -2.94
CA ILE A 39 5.94 9.63 -2.45
C ILE A 39 4.91 9.65 -3.59
N LEU A 40 4.93 10.67 -4.44
CA LEU A 40 3.99 10.83 -5.55
C LEU A 40 4.20 9.74 -6.60
N GLY A 41 5.45 9.49 -7.01
CA GLY A 41 5.74 8.42 -7.98
C GLY A 41 5.37 7.03 -7.47
N ALA A 42 5.60 6.75 -6.18
CA ALA A 42 5.15 5.50 -5.56
C ALA A 42 3.61 5.38 -5.54
N LEU A 43 2.91 6.47 -5.23
CA LEU A 43 1.45 6.49 -5.22
C LEU A 43 0.87 6.24 -6.61
N ASP A 44 1.40 6.91 -7.64
CA ASP A 44 0.99 6.73 -9.03
C ASP A 44 1.18 5.28 -9.48
N GLN A 45 2.34 4.70 -9.18
CA GLN A 45 2.62 3.31 -9.52
C GLN A 45 1.65 2.35 -8.83
N VAL A 46 1.41 2.53 -7.52
CA VAL A 46 0.48 1.67 -6.75
C VAL A 46 -0.95 1.79 -7.27
N ILE A 47 -1.41 2.99 -7.62
CA ILE A 47 -2.75 3.19 -8.20
C ILE A 47 -2.83 2.53 -9.58
N ALA A 48 -1.82 2.69 -10.43
CA ALA A 48 -1.77 2.06 -11.74
C ALA A 48 -1.82 0.52 -11.63
N ASP A 49 -1.09 -0.06 -10.67
CA ASP A 49 -1.04 -1.51 -10.47
C ASP A 49 -2.32 -2.07 -9.83
N CYS A 50 -3.11 -1.24 -9.15
CA CYS A 50 -4.44 -1.63 -8.71
C CYS A 50 -5.42 -1.84 -9.88
N HIS A 51 -5.17 -1.22 -11.04
CA HIS A 51 -6.03 -1.35 -12.23
C HIS A 51 -5.59 -2.47 -13.20
N LYS A 52 -4.46 -3.15 -12.94
CA LYS A 52 -3.92 -4.22 -13.81
C LYS A 52 -4.23 -5.61 -13.26
N VAL A 53 -4.34 -6.60 -14.15
CA VAL A 53 -4.38 -8.03 -13.80
C VAL A 53 -3.25 -8.76 -14.54
N PRO A 54 -2.37 -9.53 -13.85
CA PRO A 54 -2.33 -9.74 -12.39
C PRO A 54 -1.68 -8.53 -11.68
N GLY A 55 -2.41 -7.90 -10.76
CA GLY A 55 -1.96 -6.71 -10.02
C GLY A 55 -2.02 -6.88 -8.50
N ALA A 56 -1.88 -5.78 -7.75
CA ALA A 56 -1.70 -5.81 -6.29
C ALA A 56 -2.82 -6.54 -5.52
N ILE A 57 -4.06 -6.52 -6.02
CA ILE A 57 -5.20 -7.23 -5.43
C ILE A 57 -5.02 -8.75 -5.51
N TRP A 58 -4.47 -9.25 -6.62
CA TRP A 58 -4.23 -10.68 -6.84
C TRP A 58 -3.13 -11.21 -5.91
N ASP A 59 -2.04 -10.47 -5.76
CA ASP A 59 -0.94 -10.83 -4.86
C ASP A 59 -1.34 -10.78 -3.38
N LEU A 60 -2.19 -9.82 -3.01
CA LEU A 60 -2.80 -9.77 -1.67
C LEU A 60 -3.66 -11.02 -1.44
N GLY A 61 -4.52 -11.37 -2.40
CA GLY A 61 -5.35 -12.58 -2.35
C GLY A 61 -4.52 -13.85 -2.11
N LYS A 62 -3.47 -14.07 -2.92
CA LYS A 62 -2.54 -15.21 -2.75
C LYS A 62 -1.90 -15.24 -1.36
N THR A 63 -1.46 -14.08 -0.86
CA THR A 63 -0.81 -13.95 0.45
C THR A 63 -1.77 -14.33 1.57
N LEU A 64 -2.99 -13.80 1.54
CA LEU A 64 -4.03 -14.09 2.54
C LEU A 64 -4.42 -15.57 2.53
N THR A 65 -4.62 -16.16 1.36
CA THR A 65 -4.90 -17.60 1.23
C THR A 65 -3.75 -18.45 1.78
N GLY A 66 -2.51 -18.13 1.43
CA GLY A 66 -1.33 -18.84 1.93
C GLY A 66 -1.22 -18.81 3.46
N HIS A 67 -1.52 -17.66 4.08
CA HIS A 67 -1.52 -17.52 5.54
C HIS A 67 -2.67 -18.29 6.19
N ALA A 68 -3.88 -18.24 5.60
CA ALA A 68 -5.04 -18.98 6.10
C ALA A 68 -4.81 -20.51 6.07
N LEU A 69 -4.18 -21.02 5.02
CA LEU A 69 -3.82 -22.44 4.91
C LEU A 69 -2.80 -22.86 5.98
N LYS A 70 -1.76 -22.04 6.21
CA LYS A 70 -0.78 -22.30 7.27
C LYS A 70 -1.39 -22.30 8.66
N ALA A 71 -2.32 -21.38 8.93
CA ALA A 71 -3.01 -21.29 10.22
C ALA A 71 -3.96 -22.47 10.49
N LYS A 72 -4.45 -23.16 9.44
CA LYS A 72 -5.28 -24.37 9.57
C LYS A 72 -4.48 -25.66 9.72
N ALA A 73 -3.20 -25.66 9.36
CA ALA A 73 -2.35 -26.85 9.33
C ALA A 73 -1.53 -27.05 10.61
N GLY A 74 -1.56 -26.09 11.54
CA GLY A 74 -1.03 -26.22 12.90
C GLY A 74 -2.17 -26.25 13.91
#